data_AF-A0A967I5A1-F1
#
_entry.id   AF-A0A967I5A1-F1
#
_cell.length_a   1.000
_cell.length_b   1.000
_cell.length_c   1.000
_cell.angle_alpha   90.00
_cell.angle_beta   90.00
_cell.angle_gamma   90.00
#
_symmetry.space_group_name_H-M   'P 1'
#
loop_
_entity.id
_entity.type
_entity.pdbx_description
1 polymer ?
#
loop_
_entity_poly.entity_id
_entity_poly.type
_entity_poly.pdbx_seq_one_letter_code
_entity_poly.pdbx_strand_id
1 'polypeptide(L)'
;MAGTSLLALLDDIATMLDDIAVMTKVAAKKTTGLLGDDLALNAEQVTGVRADRELPVVWAVAKGSFVNKLILVPAALGISAAIPWLLTPLLMAGGLFLCFEGFEKVMHKLLHAEEKKQQQAEKIKAVADPS
;
A
#
# COMPACT_ATOMS: atom_id res chain seq x y z
N MET A 1 -48.30 -14.41 2.41
CA MET A 1 -47.54 -13.49 3.29
C MET A 1 -46.04 -13.83 3.46
N ALA A 2 -45.50 -14.92 2.89
CA ALA A 2 -44.05 -15.20 2.95
C ALA A 2 -43.21 -14.49 1.86
N GLY A 3 -43.80 -14.19 0.70
CA GLY A 3 -43.09 -13.49 -0.39
C GLY A 3 -42.81 -12.02 -0.08
N THR A 4 -43.66 -11.36 0.71
CA THR A 4 -43.50 -9.95 1.08
C THR A 4 -42.38 -9.74 2.10
N SER A 5 -42.13 -10.70 3.00
CA SER A 5 -41.00 -10.62 3.94
C SER A 5 -39.66 -10.90 3.26
N LEU A 6 -39.64 -11.82 2.28
CA LEU A 6 -38.44 -12.07 1.48
C LEU A 6 -38.06 -10.86 0.61
N LEU A 7 -39.07 -10.23 -0.01
CA LEU A 7 -38.85 -9.03 -0.82
C LEU A 7 -38.40 -7.84 0.03
N ALA A 8 -38.94 -7.67 1.25
CA ALA A 8 -38.47 -6.64 2.18
C ALA A 8 -37.01 -6.89 2.63
N LEU A 9 -36.64 -8.15 2.91
CA LEU A 9 -35.25 -8.50 3.23
C LEU A 9 -34.30 -8.25 2.05
N LEU A 10 -34.75 -8.52 0.82
CA LEU A 10 -33.95 -8.26 -0.37
C LEU A 10 -33.73 -6.76 -0.59
N ASP A 11 -34.74 -5.94 -0.29
CA ASP A 11 -34.68 -4.48 -0.36
C ASP A 11 -33.74 -3.90 0.72
N ASP A 12 -33.82 -4.40 1.95
CA ASP A 12 -32.88 -4.03 3.02
C ASP A 12 -31.42 -4.42 2.66
N ILE A 13 -31.21 -5.60 2.07
CA ILE A 13 -29.88 -5.99 1.59
C ILE A 13 -29.42 -5.07 0.46
N ALA A 14 -30.31 -4.74 -0.49
CA ALA A 14 -29.98 -3.88 -1.62
C ALA A 14 -29.59 -2.46 -1.16
N THR A 15 -30.30 -1.90 -0.18
CA THR A 15 -29.99 -0.59 0.39
C THR A 15 -28.64 -0.60 1.14
N MET A 16 -28.37 -1.63 1.95
CA MET A 16 -27.05 -1.76 2.60
C MET A 16 -25.91 -1.95 1.58
N LEU A 17 -26.14 -2.69 0.50
CA LEU A 17 -25.14 -2.87 -0.56
C LEU A 17 -24.86 -1.56 -1.31
N ASP A 18 -25.87 -0.71 -1.53
CA ASP A 18 -25.68 0.60 -2.17
C ASP A 18 -24.85 1.53 -1.29
N ASP A 19 -25.12 1.58 0.02
CA ASP A 19 -24.30 2.34 0.97
C ASP A 19 -22.85 1.87 1.00
N ILE A 20 -22.62 0.55 0.99
CA ILE A 20 -21.28 -0.03 0.90
C ILE A 20 -20.62 0.36 -0.43
N ALA A 21 -21.35 0.31 -1.55
CA ALA A 21 -20.82 0.68 -2.86
C ALA A 21 -20.41 2.16 -2.92
N VAL A 22 -21.24 3.06 -2.39
CA VAL A 22 -20.96 4.50 -2.31
C VAL A 22 -19.74 4.76 -1.43
N MET A 23 -19.66 4.16 -0.25
CA MET A 23 -18.53 4.36 0.67
C MET A 23 -17.24 3.75 0.13
N THR A 24 -17.32 2.60 -0.55
CA THR A 24 -16.19 1.96 -1.23
C THR A 24 -15.66 2.85 -2.35
N LYS A 25 -16.55 3.47 -3.14
CA LYS A 25 -16.15 4.43 -4.19
C LYS A 25 -15.42 5.64 -3.61
N VAL A 26 -15.89 6.17 -2.49
CA VAL A 26 -15.22 7.28 -1.80
C VAL A 26 -13.86 6.85 -1.24
N ALA A 27 -13.77 5.67 -0.63
CA ALA A 27 -12.52 5.12 -0.12
C ALA A 27 -11.49 4.92 -1.25
N ALA A 28 -11.90 4.28 -2.36
CA ALA A 28 -11.05 4.08 -3.53
C ALA A 28 -10.52 5.41 -4.08
N LYS A 29 -11.37 6.44 -4.18
CA LYS A 29 -10.96 7.79 -4.60
C LYS A 29 -9.93 8.40 -3.64
N LYS A 30 -10.11 8.25 -2.33
CA LYS A 30 -9.16 8.76 -1.31
C LYS A 30 -7.82 8.01 -1.31
N THR A 31 -7.80 6.74 -1.69
CA THR A 31 -6.59 5.90 -1.74
C THR A 31 -5.89 5.92 -3.10
N THR A 32 -6.47 6.58 -4.11
CA THR A 32 -5.90 6.62 -5.48
C THR A 32 -4.52 7.29 -5.52
N GLY A 33 -4.26 8.29 -4.67
CA GLY A 33 -2.95 8.96 -4.60
C GLY A 33 -1.83 8.06 -4.06
N LEU A 34 -2.13 7.27 -3.03
CA LEU A 34 -1.19 6.29 -2.46
C LEU A 34 -0.93 5.13 -3.45
N LEU A 35 -1.99 4.63 -4.10
CA LEU A 35 -1.85 3.60 -5.13
C LEU A 35 -1.04 4.10 -6.34
N GLY A 36 -1.25 5.36 -6.74
CA GLY A 36 -0.47 5.98 -7.80
C GLY A 36 1.02 6.12 -7.44
N ASP A 37 1.31 6.48 -6.18
CA ASP A 37 2.67 6.57 -5.65
C ASP A 37 3.38 5.20 -5.63
N ASP A 38 2.76 4.19 -5.02
CA ASP A 38 3.31 2.82 -4.96
C ASP A 38 3.51 2.22 -6.36
N LEU A 39 2.56 2.45 -7.28
CA LEU A 39 2.65 1.96 -8.66
C LEU A 39 3.73 2.71 -9.45
N ALA A 40 3.87 4.03 -9.31
CA ALA A 40 4.87 4.79 -10.04
C ALA A 40 6.30 4.49 -9.56
N LEU A 41 6.50 4.44 -8.24
CA LEU A 41 7.81 4.18 -7.63
C LEU A 41 8.26 2.72 -7.82
N ASN A 42 7.33 1.77 -7.85
CA ASN A 42 7.65 0.35 -8.03
C ASN A 42 7.66 -0.09 -9.51
N ALA A 43 6.87 0.54 -10.40
CA ALA A 43 6.90 0.22 -11.83
C ALA A 43 8.25 0.53 -12.47
N GLU A 44 8.92 1.61 -12.07
CA GLU A 44 10.24 1.98 -12.60
C GLU A 44 11.37 1.03 -12.13
N GLN A 45 11.18 0.31 -11.02
CA GLN A 45 12.14 -0.70 -10.54
C GLN A 45 11.96 -2.07 -11.22
N VAL A 46 10.91 -2.26 -12.01
CA VAL A 46 10.50 -3.57 -12.56
C VAL A 46 10.47 -3.56 -14.11
N THR A 47 10.56 -2.39 -14.76
CA THR A 47 10.67 -2.28 -16.22
C THR A 47 12.04 -2.76 -16.74
N GLY A 48 12.21 -4.07 -16.90
CA GLY A 48 13.41 -4.66 -17.51
C GLY A 48 13.67 -6.13 -17.19
N VAL A 49 12.86 -6.78 -16.35
CA VAL A 49 13.06 -8.18 -15.95
C VAL A 49 12.07 -9.08 -16.71
N ARG A 50 12.49 -10.29 -17.10
CA ARG A 50 11.59 -11.27 -17.73
C ARG A 50 10.42 -11.58 -16.78
N ALA A 51 9.18 -11.48 -17.26
CA ALA A 51 7.94 -11.73 -16.50
C ALA A 51 7.93 -13.05 -15.70
N ASP A 52 8.70 -14.06 -16.17
CA ASP A 52 8.95 -15.34 -15.48
C ASP A 52 9.52 -15.19 -14.05
N ARG A 53 10.10 -14.04 -13.69
CA ARG A 53 10.73 -13.76 -12.37
C ARG A 53 9.95 -12.77 -11.51
N GLU A 54 8.96 -12.08 -12.07
CA GLU A 54 8.18 -11.05 -11.35
C GLU A 54 6.99 -11.65 -10.58
N LEU A 55 6.35 -12.67 -11.16
CA LEU A 55 5.22 -13.39 -10.54
C LEU A 55 5.50 -13.89 -9.11
N PRO A 56 6.67 -14.51 -8.81
CA PRO A 56 6.99 -14.93 -7.44
C PRO A 56 7.14 -13.77 -6.45
N VAL A 57 7.68 -12.63 -6.91
CA VAL A 57 7.88 -11.45 -6.06
C VAL A 57 6.54 -10.79 -5.75
N VAL A 58 5.70 -10.57 -6.77
CA VAL A 58 4.35 -10.03 -6.60
C VAL A 58 3.52 -10.94 -5.70
N TRP A 59 3.65 -12.25 -5.84
CA TRP A 59 2.97 -13.21 -4.96
C TRP A 59 3.44 -13.13 -3.50
N ALA A 60 4.74 -12.99 -3.27
CA ALA A 60 5.29 -12.81 -1.92
C ALA A 60 4.77 -11.51 -1.26
N VAL A 61 4.75 -10.41 -2.02
CA VAL A 61 4.20 -9.13 -1.57
C VAL A 61 2.70 -9.23 -1.31
N ALA A 62 1.94 -9.87 -2.20
CA ALA A 62 0.50 -10.08 -2.03
C ALA A 62 0.20 -10.89 -0.76
N LYS A 63 0.93 -11.99 -0.53
CA LYS A 63 0.78 -12.81 0.68
C LYS A 63 1.15 -12.05 1.95
N GLY A 64 2.26 -11.31 1.94
CA GLY A 64 2.68 -10.49 3.08
C GLY A 64 1.68 -9.37 3.40
N SER A 65 1.21 -8.67 2.37
CA SER A 65 0.21 -7.60 2.48
C SER A 65 -1.13 -8.13 2.99
N PHE A 66 -1.54 -9.33 2.54
CA PHE A 66 -2.75 -9.99 2.99
C PHE A 66 -2.70 -10.28 4.49
N VAL A 67 -1.61 -10.90 4.98
CA VAL A 67 -1.43 -11.18 6.42
C VAL A 67 -1.40 -9.89 7.23
N ASN A 68 -0.67 -8.87 6.77
CA ASN A 68 -0.61 -7.57 7.43
C ASN A 68 -2.00 -6.91 7.56
N LYS A 69 -2.78 -6.89 6.47
CA LYS A 69 -4.13 -6.33 6.47
C LYS A 69 -5.11 -7.17 7.29
N LEU A 70 -4.96 -8.49 7.31
CA LEU A 70 -5.79 -9.40 8.10
C LEU A 70 -5.61 -9.18 9.61
N ILE A 71 -4.46 -8.68 10.05
CA ILE A 71 -4.20 -8.37 11.47
C ILE A 71 -4.59 -6.92 11.79
N LEU A 72 -4.12 -5.97 10.98
CA LEU A 72 -4.30 -4.54 11.25
C LEU A 72 -5.76 -4.10 11.10
N VAL A 73 -6.52 -4.63 10.13
CA VAL A 73 -7.90 -4.20 9.88
C VAL A 73 -8.82 -4.61 11.04
N PRO A 74 -8.87 -5.88 11.48
CA PRO A 74 -9.68 -6.25 12.65
C PRO A 74 -9.23 -5.57 13.93
N ALA A 75 -7.92 -5.38 14.14
CA ALA A 75 -7.41 -4.65 15.30
C ALA A 75 -7.89 -3.19 15.29
N ALA A 76 -7.82 -2.51 14.14
CA ALA A 76 -8.31 -1.15 13.99
C ALA A 76 -9.82 -1.05 14.20
N LEU A 77 -10.60 -2.00 13.68
CA LEU A 77 -12.06 -2.07 13.92
C LEU A 77 -12.37 -2.32 15.41
N GLY A 78 -11.62 -3.19 16.07
CA GLY A 78 -11.73 -3.46 17.50
C GLY A 78 -11.43 -2.22 18.35
N ILE A 79 -10.35 -1.50 18.04
CA ILE A 79 -10.02 -0.22 18.68
C ILE A 79 -11.11 0.81 18.40
N SER A 80 -11.61 0.88 17.17
CA SER A 80 -12.67 1.83 16.79
C SER A 80 -13.96 1.60 17.57
N ALA A 81 -14.31 0.34 17.85
CA ALA A 81 -15.50 -0.01 18.61
C ALA A 81 -15.33 0.23 20.12
N ALA A 82 -14.14 -0.02 20.67
CA ALA A 82 -13.89 0.11 22.11
C ALA A 82 -13.53 1.54 22.53
N ILE A 83 -12.56 2.15 21.84
CA ILE A 83 -11.95 3.45 22.21
C ILE A 83 -11.61 4.22 20.92
N PRO A 84 -12.60 4.84 20.24
CA PRO A 84 -12.39 5.44 18.91
C PRO A 84 -11.38 6.59 18.90
N TRP A 85 -11.24 7.33 20.00
CA TRP A 85 -10.28 8.44 20.08
C TRP A 85 -8.82 7.98 20.07
N LEU A 86 -8.53 6.70 20.38
CA LEU A 86 -7.18 6.14 20.43
C LEU A 86 -6.59 5.89 19.03
N LEU A 87 -7.44 5.74 18.00
CA LEU A 87 -6.99 5.58 16.62
C LEU A 87 -6.17 6.79 16.14
N THR A 88 -6.64 8.00 16.42
CA THR A 88 -5.97 9.24 15.99
C THR A 88 -4.55 9.37 16.53
N PRO A 89 -4.26 9.30 17.85
CA PRO A 89 -2.89 9.39 18.35
C PRO A 89 -2.02 8.22 17.88
N LEU A 90 -2.58 7.01 17.72
CA LEU A 90 -1.83 5.86 17.20
C LEU A 90 -1.40 6.07 15.74
N LEU A 91 -2.32 6.54 14.90
CA LEU A 91 -2.04 6.88 13.50
C LEU A 91 -1.07 8.06 13.38
N MET A 92 -1.22 9.09 14.23
CA MET A 92 -0.30 10.22 14.27
C MET A 92 1.12 9.80 14.68
N ALA A 93 1.26 8.92 15.67
CA ALA A 93 2.56 8.38 16.07
C ALA A 93 3.22 7.57 14.94
N GLY A 94 2.45 6.71 14.26
CA GLY A 94 2.92 5.99 13.08
C GLY A 94 3.35 6.93 11.94
N GLY A 95 2.55 7.97 11.67
CA GLY A 95 2.87 8.99 10.67
C GLY A 95 4.15 9.76 10.99
N LEU A 96 4.35 10.16 12.25
CA LEU A 96 5.58 10.82 12.69
C LEU A 96 6.81 9.95 12.50
N PHE A 97 6.72 8.65 12.81
CA PHE A 97 7.80 7.70 12.58
C PHE A 97 8.14 7.57 11.08
N LEU A 98 7.12 7.48 10.21
CA LEU A 98 7.33 7.43 8.76
C LEU A 98 7.96 8.71 8.22
N CYS A 99 7.58 9.88 8.74
CA CYS A 99 8.21 11.16 8.37
C CYS A 99 9.70 11.19 8.77
N PHE A 100 10.03 10.66 9.96
CA PHE A 100 11.41 10.54 10.41
C PHE A 100 12.23 9.63 9.48
N GLU A 101 11.75 8.41 9.20
CA GLU A 101 12.45 7.46 8.33
C GLU A 101 12.54 7.97 6.87
N GLY A 102 11.48 8.64 6.39
CA GLY A 102 11.45 9.28 5.08
C GLY A 102 12.51 10.37 4.96
N PHE A 103 12.62 11.25 5.97
CA PHE A 103 13.66 12.29 6.00
C PHE A 103 15.06 11.70 6.02
N GLU A 104 15.31 10.68 6.84
CA GLU A 104 16.61 10.00 6.91
C GLU A 104 17.00 9.40 5.56
N LYS A 105 16.08 8.69 4.90
CA LYS A 105 16.31 8.07 3.58
C LYS A 105 16.58 9.11 2.49
N VAL A 106 15.84 10.23 2.50
CA VAL A 106 16.05 11.32 1.54
C VAL A 106 17.40 12.00 1.79
N MET A 107 17.70 12.34 3.03
CA MET A 107 18.95 13.01 3.41
C MET A 107 20.16 12.13 3.09
N HIS A 108 20.10 10.83 3.41
CA HIS A 108 21.16 9.89 3.07
C HIS A 108 21.36 9.77 1.56
N LYS A 109 20.29 9.75 0.76
CA LYS A 109 20.40 9.73 -0.71
C LYS A 109 21.02 11.01 -1.26
N LEU A 110 20.69 12.18 -0.72
CA LEU A 110 21.22 13.46 -1.18
C LEU A 110 22.70 13.64 -0.80
N LEU A 111 23.09 13.25 0.41
CA LEU A 111 24.48 13.39 0.89
C LEU A 111 25.46 12.42 0.23
N HIS A 112 25.01 11.23 -0.17
CA HIS A 112 25.85 10.21 -0.83
C HIS A 112 25.55 10.05 -2.33
N ALA A 113 24.91 11.05 -2.94
CA ALA A 113 24.53 11.02 -4.36
C ALA A 113 25.76 10.98 -5.28
N GLU A 114 26.85 11.68 -4.91
CA GLU A 114 28.08 11.73 -5.73
C GLU A 114 28.91 10.44 -5.65
N GLU A 115 29.07 9.85 -4.47
CA GLU A 115 29.80 8.58 -4.29
C GLU A 115 29.09 7.41 -5.00
N LYS A 116 27.75 7.37 -4.96
CA LYS A 116 26.99 6.36 -5.72
C LYS A 116 27.11 6.55 -7.22
N LYS A 117 27.16 7.80 -7.72
CA LYS A 117 27.38 8.07 -9.15
C LYS A 117 28.76 7.56 -9.61
N GLN A 118 29.79 7.74 -8.80
CA GLN A 118 31.14 7.25 -9.11
C GLN A 118 31.21 5.72 -9.10
N GLN A 119 30.67 5.07 -8.07
CA GLN A 119 30.64 3.60 -8.00
C GLN A 119 29.78 2.96 -9.09
N GLN A 120 28.68 3.60 -9.49
CA GLN A 120 27.82 3.10 -10.57
C GLN A 120 28.49 3.29 -11.93
N ALA A 121 29.23 4.38 -12.14
CA ALA A 121 30.06 4.59 -13.33
C ALA A 121 31.23 3.59 -13.41
N GLU A 122 31.89 3.27 -12.29
CA GLU A 122 32.92 2.23 -12.23
C GLU A 122 32.37 0.84 -12.50
N LYS A 123 31.21 0.48 -11.93
CA LYS A 123 30.55 -0.81 -12.21
C LYS A 123 30.11 -0.94 -13.67
N ILE A 124 29.61 0.15 -14.28
CA ILE A 124 29.24 0.15 -15.70
C ILE A 124 30.50 -0.02 -16.57
N LYS A 125 31.63 0.62 -16.21
CA LYS A 125 32.91 0.43 -16.90
C LYS A 125 33.44 -0.99 -16.75
N ALA A 126 33.38 -1.57 -15.55
CA ALA A 126 33.85 -2.93 -15.27
C ALA A 126 33.02 -4.02 -15.97
N VAL A 127 31.74 -3.76 -16.28
CA VAL A 127 30.88 -4.66 -17.07
C VAL A 127 31.06 -4.45 -18.58
N ALA A 128 31.43 -3.24 -19.01
CA ALA A 128 31.65 -2.89 -20.41
C ALA A 128 33.05 -3.27 -20.93
N ASP A 129 33.98 -3.65 -20.05
CA ASP A 129 35.34 -4.08 -20.40
C ASP A 129 35.48 -5.61 -20.21
N PRO A 130 35.17 -6.43 -21.24
CA PRO A 130 35.39 -7.85 -21.20
C PRO A 130 36.87 -8.13 -21.50
N SER A 131 37.68 -8.24 -20.44
CA SER A 131 38.95 -8.96 -20.52
C SER A 131 38.71 -10.47 -20.57
#